data_AF-A0A0N8H4U4-F1
#
_entry.id   AF-A0A0N8H4U4-F1
#
_cell.length_a   1.000
_cell.length_b   1.000
_cell.length_c   1.000
_cell.angle_alpha   90.00
_cell.angle_beta   90.00
_cell.angle_gamma   90.00
#
_symmetry.space_group_name_H-M   'P 1'
#
loop_
_entity.id
_entity.type
_entity.pdbx_description
1 polymer ?
#
loop_
_entity_poly.entity_id
_entity_poly.type
_entity_poly.pdbx_seq_one_letter_code
_entity_poly.pdbx_strand_id
1 'polypeptide(L)'
;MRSRARLTKPRPRAVFRHSSTRDRNRNRNRNRNRSRNTKANTNRLSDPTEIMSTSSSFSSQAGGDVALEPSVPSLFTLTPPILDTLETPSSQIQHATVEECLPFLTGYELDERNAYGLPHLDRRRHIDFLHKQLGKLPGAFTPADASRPWYFYWCLAGLSLLGEDVSLYRQRLIDTVRPMQDALGGFAGGFGQTPHLATTYATVLSLALVGGDDAYDVVDRRAMWRWLCSLKQPDGGFQMAAGGEEDVRGAYCAAVIISLLNIPLDLSPDSPACSAGHTGLFTGLA
;
A
#
# COMPACT_ATOMS: atom_id res chain seq x y z
N MET A 1 -14.19 -23.61 -48.29
CA MET A 1 -12.75 -23.71 -47.98
C MET A 1 -12.56 -23.62 -46.47
N ARG A 2 -11.97 -24.65 -45.86
CA ARG A 2 -11.73 -24.75 -44.41
C ARG A 2 -10.56 -23.84 -44.00
N SER A 3 -10.72 -23.04 -42.94
CA SER A 3 -9.59 -22.41 -42.25
C SER A 3 -9.72 -22.60 -40.74
N ARG A 4 -8.61 -23.00 -40.13
CA ARG A 4 -8.49 -23.66 -38.82
C ARG A 4 -8.51 -22.65 -37.66
N ALA A 5 -9.33 -22.91 -36.66
CA ALA A 5 -9.21 -22.30 -35.33
C ALA A 5 -7.91 -22.78 -34.66
N ARG A 6 -7.05 -21.84 -34.23
CA ARG A 6 -5.93 -22.14 -33.32
C ARG A 6 -6.47 -22.16 -31.90
N LEU A 7 -6.61 -23.34 -31.32
CA LEU A 7 -6.72 -23.51 -29.88
C LEU A 7 -5.39 -23.12 -29.23
N THR A 8 -5.40 -22.06 -28.41
CA THR A 8 -4.29 -21.72 -27.53
C THR A 8 -4.33 -22.64 -26.31
N LYS A 9 -3.20 -23.29 -26.01
CA LYS A 9 -3.05 -24.16 -24.83
C LYS A 9 -3.17 -23.34 -23.54
N PRO A 10 -3.80 -23.86 -22.46
CA PRO A 10 -3.83 -23.19 -21.17
C PRO A 10 -2.42 -23.14 -20.56
N ARG A 11 -2.04 -21.99 -19.98
CA ARG A 11 -0.79 -21.80 -19.24
C ARG A 11 -0.85 -22.56 -17.91
N PRO A 12 0.27 -23.13 -17.42
CA PRO A 12 0.28 -23.85 -16.14
C PRO A 12 0.05 -22.88 -14.96
N ARG A 13 -0.84 -23.27 -14.04
CA ARG A 13 -1.03 -22.60 -12.74
C ARG A 13 0.22 -22.80 -11.88
N ALA A 14 0.77 -21.70 -11.35
CA ALA A 14 1.80 -21.77 -10.31
C ALA A 14 1.15 -22.28 -9.00
N VAL A 15 1.61 -23.43 -8.51
CA VAL A 15 1.19 -23.98 -7.21
C VAL A 15 2.27 -23.62 -6.19
N PHE A 16 1.97 -22.70 -5.28
CA PHE A 16 2.85 -22.40 -4.15
C PHE A 16 2.59 -23.43 -3.04
N ARG A 17 3.64 -24.19 -2.66
CA ARG A 17 3.58 -25.10 -1.50
C ARG A 17 3.65 -24.30 -0.21
N HIS A 18 2.60 -24.35 0.61
CA HIS A 18 2.67 -23.93 2.01
C HIS A 18 3.52 -24.92 2.81
N SER A 19 4.58 -24.43 3.45
CA SER A 19 5.31 -25.19 4.48
C SER A 19 4.73 -24.82 5.85
N SER A 20 4.22 -25.81 6.59
CA SER A 20 3.64 -25.63 7.92
C SER A 20 4.75 -25.57 8.98
N THR A 21 5.01 -24.39 9.54
CA THR A 21 5.91 -24.17 10.67
C THR A 21 5.21 -24.56 11.98
N ARG A 22 5.11 -25.87 12.29
CA ARG A 22 4.58 -26.35 13.59
C ARG A 22 5.59 -27.05 14.51
N ASP A 23 6.83 -27.31 14.08
CA ASP A 23 7.77 -28.11 14.90
C ASP A 23 8.98 -27.37 15.52
N ARG A 24 9.13 -26.05 15.34
CA ARG A 24 10.31 -25.35 15.88
C ARG A 24 10.20 -24.87 17.34
N ASN A 25 9.03 -24.95 17.98
CA ASN A 25 8.81 -24.33 19.30
C ASN A 25 9.03 -25.25 20.52
N ARG A 26 9.42 -26.51 20.35
CA ARG A 26 9.62 -27.44 21.48
C ARG A 26 11.00 -27.41 22.12
N ASN A 27 12.01 -26.79 21.49
CA ASN A 27 13.41 -26.92 21.95
C ASN A 27 14.01 -25.72 22.70
N ARG A 28 13.28 -24.61 22.88
CA ARG A 28 13.81 -23.41 23.57
C ARG A 28 13.64 -23.38 25.09
N ASN A 29 12.83 -24.29 25.66
CA ASN A 29 12.46 -24.21 27.08
C ASN A 29 13.34 -25.02 28.06
N ARG A 30 14.46 -25.61 27.61
CA ARG A 30 15.35 -26.41 28.48
C ARG A 30 16.59 -25.69 29.02
N ASN A 31 16.92 -24.49 28.53
CA ASN A 31 18.21 -23.83 28.87
C ASN A 31 18.13 -22.66 29.86
N ARG A 32 16.98 -22.38 30.50
CA ARG A 32 16.81 -21.23 31.40
C ARG A 32 16.95 -21.50 32.90
N ASN A 33 17.25 -22.72 33.33
CA ASN A 33 17.30 -23.10 34.75
C ASN A 33 18.69 -23.48 35.29
N ARG A 34 19.76 -22.84 34.80
CA ARG A 34 21.11 -22.94 35.41
C ARG A 34 21.85 -21.61 35.30
N SER A 35 21.52 -20.66 36.18
CA SER A 35 22.50 -19.72 36.76
C SER A 35 21.81 -18.85 37.83
N ARG A 36 21.84 -19.31 39.08
CA ARG A 36 21.56 -18.49 40.28
C ARG A 36 22.46 -18.97 41.40
N ASN A 37 23.46 -18.14 41.71
CA ASN A 37 24.20 -17.93 42.98
C ASN A 37 25.71 -17.85 42.74
N THR A 38 26.31 -16.68 42.99
CA THR A 38 26.96 -16.32 44.28
C THR A 38 27.62 -14.93 44.21
N LYS A 39 27.35 -14.10 45.25
CA LYS A 39 28.25 -13.21 46.06
C LYS A 39 29.25 -12.27 45.33
N ALA A 40 29.69 -11.11 45.83
CA ALA A 40 29.31 -10.15 46.86
C ALA A 40 30.30 -8.96 46.75
N ASN A 41 29.80 -7.74 46.95
CA ASN A 41 30.39 -6.49 47.46
C ASN A 41 31.92 -6.35 47.73
N THR A 42 32.54 -5.26 47.26
CA THR A 42 33.30 -4.28 48.10
C THR A 42 33.68 -3.00 47.32
N ASN A 43 33.42 -1.84 47.96
CA ASN A 43 33.88 -0.49 47.61
C ASN A 43 35.41 -0.30 47.66
N ARG A 44 35.95 0.66 46.90
CA ARG A 44 36.91 1.68 47.37
C ARG A 44 37.14 2.80 46.34
N LEU A 45 37.08 4.04 46.81
CA LEU A 45 37.51 5.28 46.15
C LEU A 45 39.04 5.40 46.16
N SER A 46 39.62 6.02 45.13
CA SER A 46 40.62 7.11 45.23
C SER A 46 41.15 7.54 43.84
N ASP A 47 40.95 8.82 43.52
CA ASP A 47 41.82 9.68 42.66
C ASP A 47 42.95 10.26 43.55
N PRO A 48 44.02 10.98 43.09
CA PRO A 48 44.21 11.65 41.79
C PRO A 48 45.65 11.66 41.16
N THR A 49 45.73 12.24 39.95
CA THR A 49 46.80 13.09 39.35
C THR A 49 48.15 12.54 38.79
N GLU A 50 48.42 13.05 37.57
CA GLU A 50 49.71 13.36 36.90
C GLU A 50 50.60 12.25 36.30
N ILE A 51 50.84 12.32 34.98
CA ILE A 51 52.12 12.76 34.36
C ILE A 51 52.02 12.58 32.83
N MET A 52 52.24 13.66 32.08
CA MET A 52 52.59 13.64 30.65
C MET A 52 53.93 12.94 30.45
N SER A 53 53.99 11.94 29.56
CA SER A 53 55.23 11.63 28.84
C SER A 53 54.92 11.15 27.43
N THR A 54 55.49 11.88 26.48
CA THR A 54 55.52 11.60 25.06
C THR A 54 56.43 10.40 24.79
N SER A 55 55.92 9.39 24.09
CA SER A 55 56.78 8.51 23.30
C SER A 55 56.05 8.09 22.03
N SER A 56 56.66 8.50 20.91
CA SER A 56 56.32 8.08 19.56
C SER A 56 56.78 6.64 19.36
N SER A 57 55.84 5.73 19.17
CA SER A 57 56.12 4.39 18.67
C SER A 57 55.18 4.08 17.51
N PHE A 58 55.70 4.29 16.31
CA PHE A 58 55.15 3.80 15.06
C PHE A 58 55.11 2.27 15.17
N SER A 59 53.91 1.69 15.33
CA SER A 59 53.70 0.25 15.29
C SER A 59 52.65 -0.05 14.23
N SER A 60 53.10 -0.72 13.19
CA SER A 60 52.30 -1.31 12.13
C SER A 60 51.38 -2.38 12.71
N GLN A 61 50.07 -2.13 12.71
CA GLN A 61 49.04 -3.16 12.83
C GLN A 61 48.27 -3.16 11.51
N ALA A 62 48.52 -4.15 10.65
CA ALA A 62 47.80 -5.42 10.62
C ALA A 62 46.31 -5.18 10.33
N GLY A 63 45.90 -5.51 9.10
CA GLY A 63 44.54 -5.32 8.60
C GLY A 63 43.50 -5.91 9.53
N GLY A 64 42.84 -5.03 10.29
CA GLY A 64 41.53 -5.31 10.83
C GLY A 64 40.53 -5.22 9.69
N ASP A 65 39.60 -6.17 9.63
CA ASP A 65 38.33 -5.96 8.96
C ASP A 65 37.77 -4.62 9.45
N VAL A 66 37.89 -3.59 8.61
CA VAL A 66 37.19 -2.32 8.82
C VAL A 66 35.74 -2.70 8.62
N ALA A 67 35.04 -2.97 9.73
CA ALA A 67 33.59 -2.98 9.74
C ALA A 67 33.19 -1.65 9.10
N LEU A 68 32.70 -1.71 7.86
CA LEU A 68 32.10 -0.57 7.19
C LEU A 68 31.03 -0.06 8.15
N GLU A 69 31.30 1.06 8.81
CA GLU A 69 30.29 1.83 9.53
C GLU A 69 29.05 1.86 8.64
N PRO A 70 27.87 1.42 9.11
CA PRO A 70 26.64 1.45 8.34
C PRO A 70 26.28 2.90 8.00
N SER A 71 26.91 3.43 6.95
CA SER A 71 26.79 4.83 6.59
C SER A 71 25.81 4.93 5.44
N VAL A 72 24.68 5.58 5.69
CA VAL A 72 23.79 6.03 4.62
C VAL A 72 24.61 6.93 3.68
N PRO A 73 24.60 6.68 2.35
CA PRO A 73 25.41 7.45 1.40
C PRO A 73 25.18 8.96 1.50
N SER A 74 26.22 9.76 1.25
CA SER A 74 26.18 11.23 1.28
C SER A 74 25.10 11.85 0.38
N LEU A 75 24.73 11.14 -0.69
CA LEU A 75 23.61 11.51 -1.56
C LEU A 75 22.28 11.71 -0.80
N PHE A 76 22.07 11.02 0.32
CA PHE A 76 20.83 11.08 1.10
C PHE A 76 20.98 11.90 2.40
N THR A 77 22.19 12.31 2.75
CA THR A 77 22.49 12.95 4.04
C THR A 77 23.03 14.36 3.89
N LEU A 78 23.19 14.86 2.67
CA LEU A 78 23.63 16.21 2.36
C LEU A 78 22.59 16.96 1.53
N THR A 79 22.69 18.29 1.53
CA THR A 79 21.92 19.15 0.64
C THR A 79 22.37 19.00 -0.82
N PRO A 80 21.48 19.29 -1.79
CA PRO A 80 21.86 19.32 -3.20
C PRO A 80 23.04 20.28 -3.43
N PRO A 81 24.00 19.92 -4.30
CA PRO A 81 25.18 20.75 -4.56
C PRO A 81 24.87 22.03 -5.34
N ILE A 82 23.72 22.09 -6.01
CA ILE A 82 23.26 23.25 -6.77
C ILE A 82 22.07 23.84 -6.01
N LEU A 83 22.24 25.07 -5.54
CA LEU A 83 21.20 25.87 -4.93
C LEU A 83 21.10 27.18 -5.71
N ASP A 84 19.95 27.38 -6.35
CA ASP A 84 19.67 28.63 -7.05
C ASP A 84 19.55 29.76 -6.01
N THR A 85 20.07 30.95 -6.36
CA THR A 85 20.01 32.12 -5.47
C THR A 85 18.62 32.76 -5.43
N LEU A 86 17.75 32.44 -6.39
CA LEU A 86 16.38 32.94 -6.42
C LEU A 86 15.51 32.11 -5.47
N GLU A 87 15.12 32.73 -4.36
CA GLU A 87 14.13 32.13 -3.47
C GLU A 87 12.70 32.35 -3.98
N THR A 88 11.91 31.28 -3.91
CA THR A 88 10.49 31.25 -4.26
C THR A 88 9.73 30.45 -3.19
N PRO A 89 8.40 30.52 -3.14
CA PRO A 89 7.62 29.66 -2.27
C PRO A 89 7.94 28.16 -2.45
N SER A 90 8.22 27.73 -3.69
CA SER A 90 8.62 26.34 -3.98
C SER A 90 9.95 25.97 -3.35
N SER A 91 10.98 26.83 -3.47
CA SER A 91 12.29 26.55 -2.88
C SER A 91 12.25 26.58 -1.36
N GLN A 92 11.45 27.49 -0.77
CA GLN A 92 11.26 27.56 0.68
C GLN A 92 10.64 26.27 1.24
N ILE A 93 9.57 25.76 0.62
CA ILE A 93 8.92 24.50 1.03
C ILE A 93 9.88 23.32 0.81
N GLN A 94 10.60 23.30 -0.30
CA GLN A 94 11.61 22.26 -0.58
C GLN A 94 12.69 22.23 0.51
N HIS A 95 13.25 23.39 0.87
CA HIS A 95 14.28 23.48 1.89
C HIS A 95 13.77 23.04 3.26
N ALA A 96 12.60 23.53 3.69
CA ALA A 96 11.99 23.12 4.95
C ALA A 96 11.74 21.60 5.01
N THR A 97 11.31 21.00 3.91
CA THR A 97 11.09 19.54 3.82
C THR A 97 12.41 18.76 3.95
N VAL A 98 13.47 19.23 3.29
CA VAL A 98 14.80 18.62 3.39
C VAL A 98 15.32 18.69 4.83
N GLU A 99 15.20 19.85 5.48
CA GLU A 99 15.58 20.04 6.88
C GLU A 99 14.83 19.09 7.82
N GLU A 100 13.53 18.89 7.61
CA GLU A 100 12.72 17.94 8.40
C GLU A 100 13.13 16.48 8.17
N CYS A 101 13.51 16.11 6.95
CA CYS A 101 13.83 14.72 6.59
C CYS A 101 15.25 14.30 6.97
N LEU A 102 16.23 15.22 6.96
CA LEU A 102 17.65 14.91 7.17
C LEU A 102 17.97 14.15 8.47
N PRO A 103 17.38 14.49 9.65
CA PRO A 103 17.61 13.73 10.89
C PRO A 103 17.19 12.25 10.79
N PHE A 104 16.13 11.96 10.04
CA PHE A 104 15.65 10.59 9.83
C PHE A 104 16.50 9.84 8.79
N LEU A 105 16.94 10.52 7.73
CA LEU A 105 17.77 9.94 6.66
C LEU A 105 19.20 9.65 7.10
N THR A 106 19.77 10.50 7.96
CA THR A 106 21.08 10.25 8.58
C THR A 106 21.01 9.08 9.57
N GLY A 107 19.80 8.70 9.98
CA GLY A 107 19.58 7.85 11.12
C GLY A 107 20.33 8.45 12.31
N TYR A 108 20.05 9.66 12.74
CA TYR A 108 20.63 10.09 14.01
C TYR A 108 19.90 9.41 15.18
N GLU A 109 18.60 9.16 15.03
CA GLU A 109 17.68 8.81 16.12
C GLU A 109 17.21 7.34 16.13
N LEU A 110 17.82 6.46 15.34
CA LEU A 110 17.32 5.08 15.16
C LEU A 110 18.17 4.04 15.91
N ASP A 111 17.55 3.33 16.86
CA ASP A 111 18.22 2.31 17.70
C ASP A 111 18.62 1.03 16.94
N GLU A 112 17.78 0.56 16.00
CA GLU A 112 18.00 -0.69 15.26
C GLU A 112 18.04 -0.46 13.76
N ARG A 113 19.12 -0.92 13.10
CA ARG A 113 19.34 -0.72 11.66
C ARG A 113 19.95 -1.93 10.98
N ASN A 114 19.71 -2.03 9.68
CA ASN A 114 20.40 -2.97 8.83
C ASN A 114 21.80 -2.46 8.42
N ALA A 115 22.54 -3.27 7.64
CA ALA A 115 23.89 -2.96 7.17
C ALA A 115 23.99 -1.70 6.27
N TYR A 116 22.86 -1.13 5.85
CA TYR A 116 22.78 0.09 5.04
C TYR A 116 22.35 1.32 5.85
N GLY A 117 22.29 1.21 7.18
CA GLY A 117 21.87 2.32 8.06
C GLY A 117 20.37 2.61 8.05
N LEU A 118 19.54 1.70 7.53
CA LEU A 118 18.08 1.88 7.45
C LEU A 118 17.35 1.11 8.56
N PRO A 119 16.23 1.65 9.09
CA PRO A 119 15.42 0.94 10.07
C PRO A 119 14.70 -0.26 9.45
N HIS A 120 14.37 -1.23 10.28
CA HIS A 120 13.48 -2.32 9.88
C HIS A 120 12.03 -1.85 9.83
N LEU A 121 11.25 -2.38 8.88
CA LEU A 121 9.80 -2.15 8.84
C LEU A 121 9.14 -2.73 10.10
N ASP A 122 8.49 -1.87 10.90
CA ASP A 122 7.71 -2.29 12.07
C ASP A 122 6.36 -2.89 11.65
N ARG A 123 6.43 -4.10 11.11
CA ARG A 123 5.30 -4.83 10.55
C ARG A 123 4.16 -4.95 11.56
N ARG A 124 4.46 -5.26 12.81
CA ARG A 124 3.43 -5.50 13.84
C ARG A 124 2.64 -4.23 14.13
N ARG A 125 3.32 -3.10 14.33
CA ARG A 125 2.65 -1.82 14.57
C ARG A 125 1.76 -1.42 13.39
N HIS A 126 2.20 -1.66 12.15
CA HIS A 126 1.39 -1.38 10.97
C HIS A 126 0.19 -2.31 10.85
N ILE A 127 0.35 -3.61 11.09
CA ILE A 127 -0.76 -4.59 11.11
C ILE A 127 -1.80 -4.19 12.16
N ASP A 128 -1.36 -3.90 13.39
CA ASP A 128 -2.24 -3.48 14.50
C ASP A 128 -3.02 -2.20 14.14
N PHE A 129 -2.36 -1.24 13.50
CA PHE A 129 -2.98 -0.01 13.02
C PHE A 129 -4.05 -0.30 11.96
N LEU A 130 -3.75 -1.09 10.93
CA LEU A 130 -4.68 -1.37 9.82
C LEU A 130 -5.91 -2.14 10.30
N HIS A 131 -5.75 -3.13 11.19
CA HIS A 131 -6.88 -3.82 11.81
C HIS A 131 -7.77 -2.86 12.62
N LYS A 132 -7.16 -1.93 13.36
CA LYS A 132 -7.90 -0.90 14.10
C LYS A 132 -8.74 -0.02 13.17
N GLN A 133 -8.19 0.38 12.01
CA GLN A 133 -8.90 1.22 11.04
C GLN A 133 -10.05 0.52 10.30
N LEU A 134 -10.08 -0.82 10.30
CA LEU A 134 -11.24 -1.61 9.85
C LEU A 134 -12.35 -1.73 10.93
N GLY A 135 -12.18 -1.05 12.07
CA GLY A 135 -13.16 -0.91 13.14
C GLY A 135 -13.99 0.37 13.03
N LYS A 136 -14.46 0.87 14.19
CA LYS A 136 -15.18 2.13 14.27
C LYS A 136 -14.20 3.31 14.24
N LEU A 137 -14.40 4.24 13.30
CA LEU A 137 -13.60 5.45 13.19
C LEU A 137 -14.18 6.59 14.06
N PRO A 138 -13.34 7.50 14.59
CA PRO A 138 -13.80 8.66 15.35
C PRO A 138 -14.45 9.71 14.44
N GLY A 139 -15.23 10.63 15.03
CA GLY A 139 -15.99 11.65 14.28
C GLY A 139 -15.15 12.61 13.42
N ALA A 140 -13.84 12.71 13.67
CA ALA A 140 -12.91 13.46 12.81
C ALA A 140 -12.83 12.91 11.37
N PHE A 141 -13.32 11.68 11.13
CA PHE A 141 -13.35 11.06 9.80
C PHE A 141 -14.61 11.38 8.99
N THR A 142 -15.58 12.12 9.54
CA THR A 142 -16.80 12.53 8.81
C THR A 142 -16.53 13.22 7.46
N PRO A 143 -15.50 14.09 7.30
CA PRO A 143 -15.19 14.67 5.99
C PRO A 143 -14.87 13.63 4.90
N ALA A 144 -14.50 12.41 5.28
CA ALA A 144 -14.19 11.32 4.37
C ALA A 144 -15.33 10.27 4.27
N ASP A 145 -16.55 10.60 4.68
CA ASP A 145 -17.69 9.67 4.64
C ASP A 145 -18.00 9.17 3.21
N ALA A 146 -17.85 10.03 2.19
CA ALA A 146 -17.96 9.63 0.79
C ALA A 146 -16.79 8.77 0.28
N SER A 147 -15.78 8.54 1.11
CA SER A 147 -14.57 7.76 0.79
C SER A 147 -14.44 6.50 1.64
N ARG A 148 -15.49 6.03 2.33
CA ARG A 148 -15.43 4.79 3.12
C ARG A 148 -14.87 3.58 2.34
N PRO A 149 -15.16 3.40 1.03
CA PRO A 149 -14.54 2.35 0.24
C PRO A 149 -13.03 2.39 0.15
N TRP A 150 -12.46 3.59 0.14
CA TRP A 150 -11.02 3.75 0.16
C TRP A 150 -10.40 3.28 1.47
N TYR A 151 -11.06 3.49 2.61
CA TYR A 151 -10.54 3.03 3.90
C TYR A 151 -10.41 1.52 3.98
N PHE A 152 -11.46 0.78 3.62
CA PHE A 152 -11.36 -0.67 3.65
C PHE A 152 -10.40 -1.18 2.56
N TYR A 153 -10.34 -0.55 1.38
CA TYR A 153 -9.38 -0.94 0.34
C TYR A 153 -7.94 -0.76 0.80
N TRP A 154 -7.58 0.43 1.30
CA TRP A 154 -6.23 0.72 1.77
C TRP A 154 -5.82 -0.21 2.92
N CYS A 155 -6.73 -0.48 3.85
CA CYS A 155 -6.45 -1.35 4.97
C CYS A 155 -6.27 -2.82 4.53
N LEU A 156 -7.19 -3.35 3.72
CA LEU A 156 -7.12 -4.74 3.25
C LEU A 156 -5.92 -4.96 2.32
N ALA A 157 -5.60 -3.99 1.45
CA ALA A 157 -4.42 -4.05 0.59
C ALA A 157 -3.13 -4.00 1.42
N GLY A 158 -3.04 -3.09 2.40
CA GLY A 158 -1.89 -2.99 3.30
C GLY A 158 -1.66 -4.27 4.11
N LEU A 159 -2.73 -4.84 4.67
CA LEU A 159 -2.69 -6.13 5.38
C LEU A 159 -2.20 -7.26 4.46
N SER A 160 -2.73 -7.33 3.24
CA SER A 160 -2.33 -8.34 2.25
C SER A 160 -0.85 -8.21 1.85
N LEU A 161 -0.35 -6.98 1.64
CA LEU A 161 1.07 -6.70 1.38
C LEU A 161 1.97 -7.09 2.56
N LEU A 162 1.44 -6.97 3.78
CA LEU A 162 2.10 -7.44 5.00
C LEU A 162 1.92 -8.95 5.21
N GLY A 163 1.25 -9.67 4.31
CA GLY A 163 1.11 -11.13 4.37
C GLY A 163 0.04 -11.63 5.35
N GLU A 164 -0.85 -10.75 5.81
CA GLU A 164 -2.01 -11.13 6.62
C GLU A 164 -3.13 -11.72 5.75
N ASP A 165 -3.86 -12.69 6.30
CA ASP A 165 -5.06 -13.24 5.65
C ASP A 165 -6.25 -12.33 5.89
N VAL A 166 -6.73 -11.69 4.82
CA VAL A 166 -7.86 -10.75 4.88
C VAL A 166 -9.22 -11.40 4.63
N SER A 167 -9.28 -12.70 4.36
CA SER A 167 -10.54 -13.42 4.07
C SER A 167 -11.52 -13.39 5.26
N LEU A 168 -11.02 -13.21 6.49
CA LEU A 168 -11.84 -13.06 7.69
C LEU A 168 -12.78 -11.83 7.63
N TYR A 169 -12.48 -10.84 6.79
CA TYR A 169 -13.30 -9.65 6.61
C TYR A 169 -14.41 -9.80 5.57
N ARG A 170 -14.45 -10.92 4.85
CA ARG A 170 -15.33 -11.12 3.69
C ARG A 170 -16.80 -10.81 3.97
N GLN A 171 -17.40 -11.51 4.93
CA GLN A 171 -18.82 -11.34 5.22
C GLN A 171 -19.14 -9.90 5.67
N ARG A 172 -18.28 -9.32 6.52
CA ARG A 172 -18.44 -7.93 6.96
C ARG A 172 -18.34 -6.94 5.79
N LEU A 173 -17.45 -7.18 4.83
CA LEU A 173 -17.32 -6.36 3.63
C LEU A 173 -18.57 -6.49 2.77
N ILE A 174 -19.04 -7.72 2.50
CA ILE A 174 -20.28 -8.01 1.76
C ILE A 174 -21.46 -7.23 2.37
N ASP A 175 -21.66 -7.35 3.68
CA ASP A 175 -22.74 -6.69 4.39
C ASP A 175 -22.62 -5.15 4.33
N THR A 176 -21.39 -4.65 4.32
CA THR A 176 -21.11 -3.21 4.21
C THR A 176 -21.42 -2.66 2.83
N VAL A 177 -20.99 -3.35 1.76
CA VAL A 177 -21.06 -2.80 0.39
C VAL A 177 -22.37 -3.11 -0.32
N ARG A 178 -23.10 -4.15 0.10
CA ARG A 178 -24.42 -4.48 -0.46
C ARG A 178 -25.40 -3.29 -0.47
N PRO A 179 -25.60 -2.55 0.64
CA PRO A 179 -26.45 -1.35 0.62
C PRO A 179 -25.81 -0.15 -0.11
N MET A 180 -24.51 -0.21 -0.44
CA MET A 180 -23.80 0.86 -1.15
C MET A 180 -23.84 0.71 -2.67
N GLN A 181 -24.30 -0.43 -3.17
CA GLN A 181 -24.46 -0.65 -4.61
C GLN A 181 -25.75 -0.02 -5.09
N ASP A 182 -25.66 0.80 -6.14
CA ASP A 182 -26.82 1.42 -6.76
C ASP A 182 -27.57 0.42 -7.65
N ALA A 183 -28.89 0.51 -7.68
CA ALA A 183 -29.73 -0.38 -8.50
C ALA A 183 -29.50 -0.21 -10.01
N LEU A 184 -29.01 0.96 -10.44
CA LEU A 184 -28.63 1.24 -11.83
C LEU A 184 -27.16 0.89 -12.11
N GLY A 185 -26.35 0.61 -11.08
CA GLY A 185 -24.98 0.12 -11.19
C GLY A 185 -23.94 1.01 -10.50
N GLY A 186 -22.79 0.41 -10.19
CA GLY A 186 -21.72 1.07 -9.45
C GLY A 186 -21.90 1.01 -7.93
N PHE A 187 -20.84 1.35 -7.19
CA PHE A 187 -20.86 1.48 -5.74
C PHE A 187 -20.60 2.92 -5.32
N ALA A 188 -21.36 3.38 -4.33
CA ALA A 188 -21.25 4.70 -3.75
C ALA A 188 -20.24 4.76 -2.58
N GLY A 189 -19.99 5.96 -2.05
CA GLY A 189 -19.18 6.17 -0.85
C GLY A 189 -19.85 5.70 0.44
N GLY A 190 -21.18 5.63 0.45
CA GLY A 190 -22.00 5.15 1.57
C GLY A 190 -23.43 4.88 1.13
N PHE A 191 -24.24 4.29 2.01
CA PHE A 191 -25.67 4.06 1.74
C PHE A 191 -26.38 5.38 1.41
N GLY A 192 -27.13 5.40 0.31
CA GLY A 192 -27.89 6.57 -0.15
C GLY A 192 -27.06 7.64 -0.87
N GLN A 193 -25.76 7.43 -1.06
CA GLN A 193 -24.93 8.31 -1.90
C GLN A 193 -24.95 7.86 -3.36
N THR A 194 -24.58 8.76 -4.28
CA THR A 194 -24.47 8.46 -5.71
C THR A 194 -23.28 7.52 -6.00
N PRO A 195 -23.42 6.54 -6.91
CA PRO A 195 -22.30 5.70 -7.33
C PRO A 195 -21.21 6.53 -8.02
N HIS A 196 -19.95 6.16 -7.79
CA HIS A 196 -18.79 6.89 -8.28
C HIS A 196 -17.66 5.92 -8.65
N LEU A 197 -16.88 6.22 -9.70
CA LEU A 197 -15.84 5.33 -10.24
C LEU A 197 -14.77 5.02 -9.20
N ALA A 198 -14.33 6.03 -8.43
CA ALA A 198 -13.33 5.84 -7.37
C ALA A 198 -13.79 4.84 -6.28
N THR A 199 -15.04 4.95 -5.82
CA THR A 199 -15.59 4.08 -4.77
C THR A 199 -15.95 2.70 -5.31
N THR A 200 -16.39 2.63 -6.57
CA THR A 200 -16.59 1.38 -7.30
C THR A 200 -15.27 0.62 -7.47
N TYR A 201 -14.21 1.29 -7.90
CA TYR A 201 -12.87 0.74 -8.03
C TYR A 201 -12.38 0.17 -6.70
N ALA A 202 -12.42 0.97 -5.62
CA ALA A 202 -11.98 0.53 -4.30
C ALA A 202 -12.81 -0.65 -3.78
N THR A 203 -14.12 -0.65 -4.02
CA THR A 203 -15.02 -1.76 -3.64
C THR A 203 -14.70 -3.04 -4.39
N VAL A 204 -14.58 -2.99 -5.73
CA VAL A 204 -14.27 -4.16 -6.56
C VAL A 204 -12.93 -4.77 -6.17
N LEU A 205 -11.90 -3.95 -5.96
CA LEU A 205 -10.60 -4.45 -5.51
C LEU A 205 -10.66 -5.07 -4.11
N SER A 206 -11.45 -4.49 -3.21
CA SER A 206 -11.60 -5.04 -1.85
C SER A 206 -12.32 -6.38 -1.84
N LEU A 207 -13.36 -6.55 -2.67
CA LEU A 207 -14.01 -7.84 -2.89
C LEU A 207 -13.04 -8.86 -3.51
N ALA A 208 -12.20 -8.42 -4.46
CA ALA A 208 -11.16 -9.26 -5.03
C ALA A 208 -10.13 -9.73 -3.98
N LEU A 209 -9.72 -8.85 -3.06
CA LEU A 209 -8.75 -9.14 -1.99
C LEU A 209 -9.29 -10.15 -0.97
N VAL A 210 -10.53 -9.98 -0.48
CA VAL A 210 -11.13 -10.94 0.49
C VAL A 210 -11.50 -12.28 -0.17
N GLY A 211 -11.68 -12.27 -1.50
CA GLY A 211 -12.01 -13.40 -2.34
C GLY A 211 -13.33 -14.08 -1.99
N GLY A 212 -13.61 -15.22 -2.62
CA GLY A 212 -14.80 -16.04 -2.37
C GLY A 212 -15.97 -15.74 -3.31
N ASP A 213 -16.67 -16.79 -3.75
CA ASP A 213 -17.78 -16.69 -4.69
C ASP A 213 -18.90 -15.77 -4.15
N ASP A 214 -19.16 -15.83 -2.84
CA ASP A 214 -20.10 -14.97 -2.13
C ASP A 214 -19.75 -13.49 -2.19
N ALA A 215 -18.45 -13.14 -2.20
CA ALA A 215 -18.01 -11.76 -2.37
C ALA A 215 -18.15 -11.29 -3.83
N TYR A 216 -17.86 -12.17 -4.78
CA TYR A 216 -17.96 -11.87 -6.20
C TYR A 216 -19.41 -11.72 -6.65
N ASP A 217 -20.31 -12.55 -6.13
CA ASP A 217 -21.74 -12.54 -6.43
C ASP A 217 -22.47 -11.29 -5.92
N VAL A 218 -21.83 -10.47 -5.08
CA VAL A 218 -22.38 -9.17 -4.67
C VAL A 218 -22.53 -8.22 -5.85
N VAL A 219 -21.62 -8.29 -6.84
CA VAL A 219 -21.56 -7.29 -7.91
C VAL A 219 -22.61 -7.58 -8.99
N ASP A 220 -23.58 -6.69 -9.17
CA ASP A 220 -24.47 -6.74 -10.32
C ASP A 220 -23.72 -6.27 -11.57
N ARG A 221 -23.11 -7.23 -12.26
CA ARG A 221 -22.30 -6.97 -13.47
C ARG A 221 -23.12 -6.35 -14.61
N ARG A 222 -24.43 -6.61 -14.68
CA ARG A 222 -25.29 -6.07 -15.74
C ARG A 222 -25.61 -4.61 -15.47
N ALA A 223 -25.95 -4.27 -14.24
CA ALA A 223 -26.13 -2.89 -13.81
C ALA A 223 -24.81 -2.11 -13.95
N MET A 224 -23.69 -2.70 -13.50
CA MET A 224 -22.34 -2.13 -13.66
C MET A 224 -22.02 -1.78 -15.12
N TRP A 225 -22.26 -2.69 -16.07
CA TRP A 225 -22.05 -2.43 -17.49
C TRP A 225 -22.89 -1.24 -18.00
N ARG A 226 -24.18 -1.19 -17.67
CA ARG A 226 -25.05 -0.08 -18.09
C ARG A 226 -24.57 1.25 -17.53
N TRP A 227 -24.22 1.27 -16.25
CA TRP A 227 -23.70 2.45 -15.58
C TRP A 227 -22.38 2.91 -16.20
N LEU A 228 -21.43 2.01 -16.45
CA LEU A 228 -20.18 2.34 -17.14
C LEU A 228 -20.42 2.92 -18.55
N CYS A 229 -21.37 2.37 -19.32
CA CYS A 229 -21.78 2.94 -20.61
C CYS A 229 -22.31 4.38 -20.45
N SER A 230 -23.10 4.65 -19.40
CA SER A 230 -23.63 5.99 -19.16
C SER A 230 -22.57 7.04 -18.83
N LEU A 231 -21.41 6.60 -18.31
CA LEU A 231 -20.30 7.50 -17.96
C LEU A 231 -19.35 7.76 -19.13
N LYS A 232 -19.40 6.95 -20.18
CA LYS A 232 -18.49 7.05 -21.33
C LYS A 232 -18.83 8.27 -22.19
N GLN A 233 -17.84 9.13 -22.42
CA GLN A 233 -18.04 10.41 -23.09
C GLN A 233 -17.64 10.41 -24.58
N PRO A 234 -18.16 11.36 -25.39
CA PRO A 234 -17.88 11.48 -26.82
C PRO A 234 -16.40 11.72 -27.18
N ASP A 235 -15.64 12.37 -26.30
CA ASP A 235 -14.20 12.58 -26.48
C ASP A 235 -13.35 11.33 -26.16
N GLY A 236 -13.99 10.29 -25.61
CA GLY A 236 -13.36 9.03 -25.26
C GLY A 236 -13.01 8.90 -23.78
N GLY A 237 -13.19 9.92 -22.94
CA GLY A 237 -12.99 9.79 -21.51
C GLY A 237 -14.20 9.16 -20.78
N PHE A 238 -14.13 9.20 -19.46
CA PHE A 238 -15.18 8.72 -18.56
C PHE A 238 -15.40 9.77 -17.47
N GLN A 239 -16.67 10.11 -17.24
CA GLN A 239 -17.05 10.86 -16.05
C GLN A 239 -16.87 9.99 -14.79
N MET A 240 -16.44 10.61 -13.69
CA MET A 240 -16.26 9.93 -12.41
C MET A 240 -17.58 9.52 -11.76
N ALA A 241 -18.65 10.25 -12.02
CA ALA A 241 -20.03 9.92 -11.69
C ALA A 241 -20.96 10.60 -12.71
N ALA A 242 -22.25 10.25 -12.75
CA ALA A 242 -23.19 10.90 -13.66
C ALA A 242 -23.24 12.42 -13.39
N GLY A 243 -22.85 13.24 -14.38
CA GLY A 243 -22.76 14.70 -14.23
C GLY A 243 -21.57 15.19 -13.39
N GLY A 244 -20.65 14.31 -13.04
CA GLY A 244 -19.40 14.62 -12.34
C GLY A 244 -18.28 15.08 -13.29
N GLU A 245 -17.09 15.22 -12.73
CA GLU A 245 -15.88 15.58 -13.48
C GLU A 245 -15.42 14.46 -14.41
N GLU A 246 -14.67 14.86 -15.44
CA GLU A 246 -14.00 13.96 -16.36
C GLU A 246 -12.49 14.22 -16.31
N ASP A 247 -11.74 13.19 -15.94
CA ASP A 247 -10.28 13.19 -15.99
C ASP A 247 -9.75 11.75 -16.08
N VAL A 248 -8.43 11.61 -16.17
CA VAL A 248 -7.75 10.32 -16.37
C VAL A 248 -8.00 9.29 -15.26
N ARG A 249 -8.46 9.71 -14.06
CA ARG A 249 -8.85 8.78 -13.00
C ARG A 249 -10.06 7.97 -13.42
N GLY A 250 -10.99 8.57 -14.17
CA GLY A 250 -12.19 7.91 -14.68
C GLY A 250 -11.82 6.80 -15.64
N ALA A 251 -10.96 7.12 -16.62
CA ALA A 251 -10.42 6.15 -17.57
C ALA A 251 -9.75 4.96 -16.86
N TYR A 252 -8.86 5.22 -15.89
CA TYR A 252 -8.17 4.17 -15.15
C TYR A 252 -9.14 3.30 -14.32
N CYS A 253 -10.03 3.92 -13.54
CA CYS A 253 -10.97 3.19 -12.70
C CYS A 253 -11.89 2.31 -13.55
N ALA A 254 -12.46 2.86 -14.62
CA ALA A 254 -13.33 2.13 -15.54
C ALA A 254 -12.59 0.95 -16.18
N ALA A 255 -11.37 1.16 -16.69
CA ALA A 255 -10.59 0.09 -17.31
C ALA A 255 -10.30 -1.07 -16.36
N VAL A 256 -9.95 -0.79 -15.09
CA VAL A 256 -9.72 -1.83 -14.08
C VAL A 256 -11.02 -2.59 -13.76
N ILE A 257 -12.13 -1.88 -13.55
CA ILE A 257 -13.43 -2.49 -13.25
C ILE A 257 -13.89 -3.38 -14.41
N ILE A 258 -13.82 -2.86 -15.65
CA ILE A 258 -14.19 -3.58 -16.88
C ILE A 258 -13.38 -4.87 -16.99
N SER A 259 -12.07 -4.78 -16.77
CA SER A 259 -11.15 -5.91 -16.91
C SER A 259 -11.39 -6.98 -15.84
N LEU A 260 -11.49 -6.59 -14.56
CA LEU A 260 -11.63 -7.54 -13.46
C LEU A 260 -12.99 -8.22 -13.45
N LEU A 261 -14.06 -7.49 -13.79
CA LEU A 261 -15.42 -8.02 -13.82
C LEU A 261 -15.78 -8.64 -15.18
N ASN A 262 -14.85 -8.65 -16.14
CA ASN A 262 -15.08 -9.12 -17.51
C ASN A 262 -16.39 -8.52 -18.08
N ILE A 263 -16.48 -7.20 -18.07
CA ILE A 263 -17.62 -6.44 -18.58
C ILE A 263 -17.59 -6.45 -20.11
N PRO A 264 -18.73 -6.66 -20.80
CA PRO A 264 -18.79 -6.54 -22.25
C PRO A 264 -18.31 -5.18 -22.73
N LEU A 265 -17.53 -5.16 -23.81
CA LEU A 265 -16.95 -3.91 -24.31
C LEU A 265 -17.93 -3.09 -25.15
N ASP A 266 -18.94 -3.71 -25.74
CA ASP A 266 -19.94 -3.02 -26.55
C ASP A 266 -20.72 -1.99 -25.72
N LEU A 267 -20.97 -0.82 -26.31
CA LEU A 267 -21.75 0.22 -25.65
C LEU A 267 -23.25 -0.07 -25.67
N SER A 268 -23.94 0.38 -24.63
CA SER A 268 -25.38 0.54 -24.68
C SER A 268 -25.75 1.59 -25.74
N PRO A 269 -26.85 1.42 -26.51
CA PRO A 269 -27.31 2.43 -27.47
C PRO A 269 -27.50 3.83 -26.86
N ASP A 270 -27.85 3.88 -25.57
CA ASP A 270 -28.12 5.13 -24.84
C ASP A 270 -26.84 5.79 -24.28
N SER A 271 -25.65 5.23 -24.56
CA SER A 271 -24.37 5.79 -24.12
C SER A 271 -24.12 7.16 -24.78
N PRO A 272 -23.73 8.21 -24.03
CA PRO A 272 -23.41 9.52 -24.60
C PRO A 272 -22.36 9.43 -25.72
N ALA A 273 -21.36 8.56 -25.56
CA ALA A 273 -20.32 8.31 -26.54
C ALA A 273 -20.79 7.80 -27.91
N CYS A 274 -21.99 7.20 -28.01
CA CYS A 274 -22.56 6.79 -29.30
C CYS A 274 -22.79 8.00 -30.23
N SER A 275 -22.98 9.21 -29.68
CA SER A 275 -23.09 10.44 -30.47
C SER A 275 -21.84 10.78 -31.29
N ALA A 276 -20.66 10.29 -30.87
CA ALA A 276 -19.40 10.40 -31.60
C ALA A 276 -19.08 9.16 -32.46
N GLY A 277 -20.02 8.22 -32.60
CA GLY A 277 -19.82 6.98 -33.34
C GLY A 277 -18.97 5.93 -32.62
N HIS A 278 -18.71 6.10 -31.32
CA HIS A 278 -18.03 5.08 -30.53
C HIS A 278 -18.89 3.83 -30.43
N THR A 279 -18.24 2.66 -30.54
CA THR A 279 -18.92 1.35 -30.47
C THR A 279 -18.55 0.57 -29.22
N GLY A 280 -17.46 0.94 -28.54
CA GLY A 280 -17.01 0.25 -27.34
C GLY A 280 -16.50 1.17 -26.23
N LEU A 281 -16.46 0.64 -25.00
CA LEU A 281 -16.01 1.32 -23.79
C LEU A 281 -14.55 1.82 -23.87
N PHE A 282 -13.71 1.19 -24.69
CA PHE A 282 -12.31 1.60 -24.89
C PHE A 282 -12.07 2.42 -26.16
N THR A 283 -13.09 2.65 -27.00
CA THR A 283 -12.93 3.51 -28.18
C THR A 283 -12.62 4.94 -27.75
N GLY A 284 -11.63 5.57 -28.39
CA GLY A 284 -11.23 6.96 -28.11
C GLY A 284 -10.50 7.19 -26.78
N LEU A 285 -10.22 6.15 -25.99
CA LEU A 285 -9.50 6.27 -24.73
C LEU A 285 -8.01 6.54 -25.04
N ALA A 286 -7.55 7.78 -24.85
CA ALA A 286 -6.17 8.23 -25.09
C ALA A 286 -5.48 8.65 -23.78
#